data_AF-A0A8J4PV68-F1
#
_entry.id   AF-A0A8J4PV68-F1
#
_cell.length_a   1.000
_cell.length_b   1.000
_cell.length_c   1.000
_cell.angle_alpha   90.00
_cell.angle_beta   90.00
_cell.angle_gamma   90.00
#
_symmetry.space_group_name_H-M   'P 1'
#
loop_
_entity.id
_entity.type
_entity.pdbx_description
1 polymer ?
#
loop_
_entity_poly.entity_id
_entity_poly.type
_entity_poly.pdbx_seq_one_letter_code
_entity_poly.pdbx_strand_id
1 'polypeptide(L)'
;MGATPRFPYPKTVWTPTGGWWCARPINYKRNNVWAKGILAATIGTIFLCSLAVERRVTTPHPYAAKFSTQALESHRDIDDPYYNVKKQTKYTLN
;
A
#
# COMPACT_ATOMS: atom_id res chain seq x y z
N MET A 1 -5.38 26.71 -14.43
CA MET A 1 -4.17 25.87 -14.44
C MET A 1 -3.12 26.56 -15.29
N GLY A 2 -2.20 27.29 -14.65
CA GLY A 2 -1.24 28.17 -15.31
C GLY A 2 0.12 27.50 -15.47
N ALA A 3 0.60 27.37 -16.71
CA ALA A 3 2.01 27.15 -16.98
C ALA A 3 2.57 28.49 -17.48
N THR A 4 3.31 29.17 -16.61
CA THR A 4 4.13 30.31 -17.00
C THR A 4 5.06 29.88 -18.15
N PRO A 5 5.34 30.73 -19.16
CA PRO A 5 6.26 30.42 -20.24
C PRO A 5 7.60 29.91 -19.70
N ARG A 6 8.18 28.90 -20.35
CA ARG A 6 9.49 28.38 -19.96
C ARG A 6 10.56 29.46 -20.18
N PHE A 7 11.37 29.71 -19.17
CA PHE A 7 12.51 30.63 -19.25
C PHE A 7 13.83 29.87 -19.48
N PRO A 8 14.87 30.54 -20.02
CA PRO A 8 16.20 29.96 -20.16
C PRO A 8 16.76 29.49 -18.82
N TYR A 9 17.40 28.33 -18.80
CA TYR A 9 17.99 27.74 -17.60
C TYR A 9 19.34 27.09 -17.93
N PRO A 10 20.25 26.95 -16.95
CA PRO A 10 21.54 26.32 -17.17
C PRO A 10 21.39 24.80 -17.38
N LYS A 11 21.91 24.30 -18.50
CA LYS A 11 21.81 22.87 -18.87
C LYS A 11 22.85 21.97 -18.20
N THR A 12 23.90 22.55 -17.62
CA THR A 12 25.04 21.84 -17.03
C THR A 12 24.84 21.50 -15.56
N VAL A 13 23.80 22.04 -14.92
CA VAL A 13 23.51 21.78 -13.50
C VAL A 13 22.73 20.48 -13.37
N TRP A 14 23.27 19.54 -12.60
CA TRP A 14 22.61 18.28 -12.29
C TRP A 14 22.16 18.25 -10.83
N THR A 15 20.95 17.76 -10.60
CA THR A 15 20.36 17.56 -9.26
C THR A 15 19.63 16.22 -9.21
N PRO A 16 19.60 15.55 -8.04
CA PRO A 16 19.05 14.20 -7.92
C PRO A 16 17.53 14.14 -8.14
N THR A 17 16.80 15.20 -7.79
CA THR A 17 15.33 15.31 -7.92
C THR A 17 14.86 15.80 -9.30
N GLY A 18 15.79 16.14 -10.20
CA GLY A 18 15.50 16.82 -11.47
C GLY A 18 15.66 18.34 -11.38
N GLY A 19 15.78 18.98 -12.55
CA GLY A 19 16.01 20.41 -12.69
C GLY A 19 14.80 21.16 -13.25
N TRP A 20 15.06 22.21 -14.02
CA TRP A 20 14.00 23.02 -14.63
C TRP A 20 13.25 22.27 -15.73
N TRP A 21 11.91 22.30 -15.64
CA TRP A 21 11.00 21.82 -16.68
C TRP A 21 11.16 20.34 -17.08
N CYS A 22 11.68 19.49 -16.18
CA CYS A 22 11.86 18.06 -16.39
C CYS A 22 10.53 17.27 -16.35
N ALA A 23 9.59 17.56 -17.25
CA ALA A 23 8.28 16.93 -17.22
C ALA A 23 8.29 15.48 -17.74
N ARG A 24 9.12 15.16 -18.74
CA ARG A 24 9.16 13.84 -19.41
C ARG A 24 10.51 13.57 -20.11
N PRO A 25 11.54 13.05 -19.42
CA PRO A 25 12.74 12.56 -20.09
C PRO A 25 12.41 11.37 -21.00
N ILE A 26 13.24 11.10 -22.02
CA ILE A 26 12.97 10.06 -23.03
C ILE A 26 12.64 8.68 -22.43
N ASN A 27 13.27 8.34 -21.30
CA ASN A 27 13.13 7.04 -20.63
C ASN A 27 12.14 7.04 -19.44
N TYR A 28 11.34 8.10 -19.24
CA TYR A 28 10.49 8.24 -18.03
C TYR A 28 9.51 7.06 -17.84
N LYS A 29 8.96 6.50 -18.93
CA LYS A 29 8.00 5.39 -18.86
C LYS A 29 8.63 4.14 -18.25
N ARG A 30 9.80 3.74 -18.77
CA ARG A 30 10.55 2.57 -18.29
C ARG A 30 10.99 2.77 -16.84
N ASN A 31 11.56 3.93 -16.51
CA ASN A 31 12.04 4.21 -15.17
C ASN A 31 10.89 4.21 -14.14
N ASN A 32 9.71 4.71 -14.50
CA ASN A 32 8.54 4.66 -13.63
C ASN A 32 8.00 3.24 -13.41
N VAL A 33 8.08 2.37 -14.42
CA VAL A 33 7.71 0.96 -14.25
C VAL A 33 8.60 0.31 -13.21
N TRP A 34 9.92 0.53 -13.30
CA TRP A 34 10.86 0.02 -12.30
C TRP A 34 10.65 0.63 -10.91
N ALA A 35 10.49 1.95 -10.82
CA ALA A 35 10.26 2.62 -9.54
C ALA A 35 8.99 2.10 -8.84
N LYS A 36 7.88 1.97 -9.58
CA LYS A 36 6.63 1.41 -9.06
C LYS A 36 6.77 -0.08 -8.73
N GLY A 37 7.49 -0.84 -9.56
CA GLY A 37 7.74 -2.26 -9.34
C GLY A 37 8.52 -2.53 -8.07
N ILE A 38 9.61 -1.79 -7.83
CA ILE A 38 10.41 -1.89 -6.60
C ILE A 38 9.57 -1.49 -5.39
N LEU A 39 8.85 -0.36 -5.47
CA LEU A 39 7.99 0.09 -4.39
C LEU A 39 6.92 -0.95 -4.03
N ALA A 40 6.24 -1.51 -5.03
CA ALA A 40 5.23 -2.53 -4.83
C ALA A 40 5.81 -3.83 -4.25
N ALA A 41 7.00 -4.24 -4.70
CA ALA A 41 7.69 -5.41 -4.16
C ALA A 41 8.05 -5.21 -2.69
N THR A 42 8.67 -4.08 -2.33
CA THR A 42 9.06 -3.79 -0.95
C THR A 42 7.85 -3.70 -0.02
N ILE A 43 6.83 -2.92 -0.38
CA ILE A 43 5.61 -2.79 0.42
C ILE A 43 4.89 -4.14 0.51
N GLY A 44 4.78 -4.88 -0.59
CA GLY A 44 4.14 -6.19 -0.64
C GLY A 44 4.81 -7.20 0.27
N THR A 45 6.15 -7.29 0.26
CA THR A 45 6.89 -8.18 1.15
C THR A 45 6.69 -7.81 2.61
N ILE A 46 6.80 -6.52 2.96
CA ILE A 46 6.58 -6.06 4.34
C ILE A 46 5.15 -6.38 4.79
N PHE A 47 4.16 -6.16 3.93
CA PHE A 47 2.76 -6.48 4.21
C PHE A 47 2.55 -7.97 4.45
N LEU A 48 3.12 -8.84 3.61
CA LEU A 48 3.02 -10.29 3.79
C LEU A 48 3.72 -10.76 5.08
N CYS A 49 4.90 -10.21 5.39
CA CYS A 49 5.57 -10.47 6.67
C CYS A 49 4.71 -10.01 7.85
N SER A 50 4.07 -8.84 7.75
CA SER A 50 3.14 -8.36 8.78
C SER A 50 2.00 -9.34 9.01
N LEU A 51 1.35 -9.85 7.96
CA LEU A 51 0.25 -10.82 8.08
C LEU A 51 0.68 -12.17 8.69
N ALA A 52 1.95 -12.54 8.53
CA ALA A 52 2.52 -13.74 9.13
C ALA A 52 2.82 -13.56 10.62
N VAL A 53 3.20 -12.35 11.04
CA VAL A 53 3.65 -12.05 12.41
C VAL A 53 2.54 -11.47 13.28
N GLU A 54 1.54 -10.80 12.70
CA GLU A 54 0.48 -10.12 13.45
C GLU A 54 -0.22 -11.08 14.40
N ARG A 55 -0.22 -10.70 15.68
CA ARG A 55 -0.90 -11.40 16.78
C ARG A 55 -1.63 -10.37 17.63
N ARG A 56 -2.87 -10.67 17.99
CA ARG A 56 -3.66 -9.82 18.90
C ARG A 56 -3.56 -10.34 20.33
N VAL A 57 -3.28 -9.42 21.26
CA VAL A 57 -3.21 -9.73 22.69
C VAL A 57 -4.59 -10.02 23.26
N THR A 58 -5.62 -9.34 22.73
CA THR A 58 -7.00 -9.46 23.20
C THR A 58 -7.90 -9.95 22.07
N THR A 59 -8.72 -10.95 22.38
CA THR A 59 -9.75 -11.42 21.46
C THR A 59 -10.84 -10.35 21.31
N PRO A 60 -11.32 -10.10 20.09
CA PRO A 60 -12.39 -9.12 19.84
C PRO A 60 -13.76 -9.66 20.27
N HIS A 61 -14.68 -8.77 20.66
CA HIS A 61 -16.06 -9.13 21.00
C HIS A 61 -16.79 -9.83 19.82
N PRO A 62 -17.73 -10.78 20.06
CA PRO A 62 -18.45 -11.50 19.01
C PRO A 62 -19.15 -10.60 17.98
N TYR A 63 -19.65 -9.44 18.40
CA TYR A 63 -20.35 -8.48 17.52
C TYR A 63 -19.47 -7.32 17.05
N ALA A 64 -18.17 -7.32 17.36
CA ALA A 64 -17.26 -6.28 16.86
C ALA A 64 -17.09 -6.38 15.33
N ALA A 65 -16.99 -5.22 14.69
CA ALA A 65 -16.68 -5.15 13.26
C ALA A 65 -15.30 -5.77 12.98
N LYS A 66 -15.18 -6.42 11.81
CA LYS A 66 -13.91 -7.01 11.36
C LYS A 66 -13.00 -5.92 10.81
N PHE A 67 -11.71 -6.03 11.09
CA PHE A 67 -10.71 -5.24 10.38
C PHE A 67 -10.56 -5.80 8.96
N SER A 68 -10.26 -4.93 8.00
CA SER A 68 -10.17 -5.31 6.57
C SER A 68 -9.07 -6.35 6.30
N THR A 69 -7.98 -6.32 7.06
CA THR A 69 -6.83 -7.21 6.93
C THR A 69 -7.00 -8.55 7.65
N GLN A 70 -7.96 -8.66 8.58
CA GLN A 70 -8.13 -9.83 9.44
C GLN A 70 -8.37 -11.13 8.67
N ALA A 71 -8.99 -11.05 7.49
CA ALA A 71 -9.21 -12.22 6.66
C ALA A 71 -7.91 -12.79 6.04
N LEU A 72 -6.85 -12.00 5.98
CA LEU A 72 -5.59 -12.37 5.32
C LEU A 72 -4.51 -12.82 6.31
N GLU A 73 -4.73 -12.61 7.61
CA GLU A 73 -3.78 -12.96 8.66
C GLU A 73 -3.67 -14.48 8.85
N SER A 74 -2.45 -14.93 9.14
CA SER A 74 -2.14 -16.35 9.39
C SER A 74 -2.75 -16.87 10.69
N HIS A 75 -2.77 -16.03 11.73
CA HIS A 75 -3.16 -16.39 13.10
C HIS A 75 -4.61 -16.06 13.44
N ARG A 76 -5.41 -15.65 12.46
CA ARG A 76 -6.78 -15.15 12.67
C ARG A 76 -7.69 -16.11 13.44
N ASP A 77 -7.55 -17.41 13.20
CA ASP A 77 -8.45 -18.43 13.76
C ASP A 77 -8.15 -18.67 15.26
N ILE A 78 -6.89 -18.43 15.66
CA ILE A 78 -6.44 -18.52 17.05
C ILE A 78 -6.79 -17.22 17.80
N ASP A 79 -6.62 -16.07 17.16
CA ASP A 79 -6.80 -14.75 17.77
C ASP A 79 -8.27 -14.29 17.83
N ASP A 80 -9.13 -14.80 16.95
CA ASP A 80 -10.57 -14.50 16.94
C ASP A 80 -11.39 -15.80 16.89
N PRO A 81 -11.73 -16.39 18.05
CA PRO A 81 -12.54 -17.61 18.10
C PRO A 81 -13.95 -17.41 17.52
N TYR A 82 -14.41 -16.16 17.41
CA TYR A 82 -15.73 -15.81 16.87
C TYR A 82 -15.70 -15.49 15.37
N TYR A 83 -14.57 -15.66 14.69
CA TYR A 83 -14.42 -15.29 13.28
C TYR A 83 -15.49 -15.93 12.38
N ASN A 84 -15.76 -17.22 12.59
CA ASN A 84 -16.76 -17.97 11.84
C ASN A 84 -18.19 -17.50 12.14
N VAL A 85 -18.49 -17.20 13.40
CA VAL A 85 -19.81 -16.67 13.81
C VAL A 85 -20.06 -15.33 13.12
N LYS A 86 -19.11 -14.39 13.20
CA LYS A 86 -19.19 -13.10 12.51
C LYS A 86 -19.30 -13.24 10.99
N LYS A 87 -18.72 -14.31 10.41
CA LYS A 87 -18.83 -14.60 8.96
C LYS A 87 -20.26 -15.02 8.63
N GLN A 88 -20.87 -15.91 9.41
CA GLN A 88 -22.25 -16.34 9.22
C GLN A 88 -23.27 -15.23 9.44
N THR A 89 -23.13 -14.44 10.51
CA THR A 89 -24.05 -13.32 10.82
C THR A 89 -24.12 -12.29 9.69
N LYS A 90 -23.02 -12.07 8.96
CA LYS A 90 -23.01 -11.18 7.79
C LYS A 90 -23.91 -11.71 6.66
N TYR A 91 -24.07 -13.02 6.50
CA TYR A 91 -24.92 -13.60 5.44
C TYR A 91 -26.39 -13.67 5.83
N THR A 92 -26.73 -13.67 7.11
CA THR A 92 -28.13 -13.71 7.59
C THR A 92 -28.78 -12.33 7.72
N LEU A 93 -27.99 -11.25 7.77
CA LEU A 93 -28.48 -9.88 7.90
C LEU A 93 -28.56 -9.12 6.56
N ASN A 94 -28.22 -9.76 5.44
CA ASN A 94 -28.39 -9.24 4.08
C ASN A 94 -29.41 -10.09 3.32
#